data_AF-A0A5N5H7E8-F1
#
_entry.id   AF-A0A5N5H7E8-F1
#
_cell.length_a   1.000
_cell.length_b   1.000
_cell.length_c   1.000
_cell.angle_alpha   90.00
_cell.angle_beta   90.00
_cell.angle_gamma   90.00
#
_symmetry.space_group_name_H-M   'P 1'
#
loop_
_entity.id
_entity.type
_entity.pdbx_description
1 polymer ?
#
loop_
_entity_poly.entity_id
_entity_poly.type
_entity_poly.pdbx_seq_one_letter_code
_entity_poly.pdbx_strand_id
1 'polypeptide(L)'
;MVNENLGAICNARMVHANLSDYGAMDENCLQLAKYTALAVDFTKTGKTVALPTHLKPKMYPDFMGKEEYQMHKSTKILGEMLMTKKWQPLQSRIMLPVTSHMIWIWRLMELPIL
;
A
#
# COMPACT_ATOMS: atom_id res chain seq x y z
N MET A 1 21.39 2.73 -9.55
CA MET A 1 20.76 4.01 -9.14
C MET A 1 19.27 3.90 -9.40
N VAL A 2 18.46 4.03 -8.35
CA VAL A 2 16.98 4.00 -8.44
C VAL A 2 16.50 5.45 -8.36
N ASN A 3 15.46 5.81 -9.11
CA ASN A 3 14.82 7.10 -8.93
C ASN A 3 14.09 7.13 -7.59
N GLU A 4 14.68 7.77 -6.58
CA GLU A 4 14.14 7.87 -5.21
C GLU A 4 12.74 8.48 -5.16
N ASN A 5 12.35 9.25 -6.18
CA ASN A 5 11.05 9.91 -6.24
C ASN A 5 9.91 9.01 -6.75
N LEU A 6 10.22 7.85 -7.35
CA LEU A 6 9.18 6.98 -7.93
C LEU A 6 8.17 6.53 -6.86
N GLY A 7 8.65 6.12 -5.69
CA GLY A 7 7.78 5.71 -4.58
C GLY A 7 6.88 6.86 -4.09
N ALA A 8 7.44 8.07 -3.98
CA ALA A 8 6.67 9.26 -3.58
C ALA A 8 5.58 9.62 -4.61
N ILE A 9 5.90 9.54 -5.91
CA ILE A 9 4.93 9.80 -6.99
C ILE A 9 3.81 8.75 -6.99
N CYS A 10 4.14 7.47 -6.82
CA CYS A 10 3.15 6.40 -6.76
C CYS A 10 2.22 6.55 -5.54
N ASN A 11 2.77 6.91 -4.38
CA ASN A 11 1.99 7.18 -3.17
C ASN A 11 1.04 8.36 -3.40
N ALA A 12 1.53 9.46 -3.96
CA ALA A 12 0.68 10.59 -4.30
C ALA A 12 -0.45 10.19 -5.24
N ARG A 13 -0.16 9.39 -6.28
CA ARG A 13 -1.17 8.94 -7.25
C ARG A 13 -2.27 8.11 -6.59
N MET A 14 -1.91 7.23 -5.66
CA MET A 14 -2.86 6.43 -4.90
C MET A 14 -3.76 7.30 -4.02
N VAL A 15 -3.19 8.30 -3.35
CA VAL A 15 -3.95 9.23 -2.51
C VAL A 15 -4.93 10.06 -3.34
N HIS A 16 -4.47 10.67 -4.44
CA HIS A 16 -5.33 11.45 -5.33
C HIS A 16 -6.46 10.61 -5.94
N ALA A 17 -6.17 9.37 -6.35
CA ALA A 17 -7.20 8.47 -6.87
C ALA A 17 -8.21 8.05 -5.81
N ASN A 18 -7.79 7.93 -4.55
CA ASN A 18 -8.70 7.63 -3.44
C ASN A 18 -9.56 8.85 -3.07
N LEU A 19 -9.02 10.07 -3.16
CA LEU A 19 -9.73 11.28 -2.80
C LEU A 19 -10.72 11.73 -3.89
N SER A 20 -10.31 11.71 -5.17
CA SER A 20 -11.13 12.21 -6.27
C SER A 20 -12.31 11.30 -6.61
N ASP A 21 -13.49 11.89 -6.86
CA ASP A 21 -14.68 11.16 -7.32
C ASP A 21 -14.48 10.55 -8.72
N TYR A 22 -13.63 11.17 -9.54
CA TYR A 22 -13.21 10.64 -10.84
C TYR A 22 -12.15 9.52 -10.72
N GLY A 23 -11.67 9.26 -9.51
CA GLY A 23 -10.70 8.21 -9.23
C GLY A 23 -9.42 8.36 -10.04
N ALA A 24 -9.01 7.30 -10.71
CA ALA A 24 -7.79 7.30 -11.54
C ALA A 24 -7.86 8.22 -12.77
N MET A 25 -9.05 8.68 -13.15
CA MET A 25 -9.28 9.60 -14.29
C MET A 25 -9.16 11.07 -13.90
N ASP A 26 -8.91 11.37 -12.62
CA ASP A 26 -8.61 12.73 -12.17
C ASP A 26 -7.40 13.32 -12.88
N GLU A 27 -7.43 14.61 -13.22
CA GLU A 27 -6.33 15.29 -13.90
C GLU A 27 -5.01 15.18 -13.12
N ASN A 28 -5.05 15.24 -11.79
CA ASN A 28 -3.86 15.05 -10.96
C ASN A 28 -3.30 13.64 -11.09
N CYS A 29 -4.16 12.62 -11.17
CA CYS A 29 -3.76 11.23 -11.39
C CYS A 29 -3.15 11.02 -12.78
N LEU A 30 -3.68 11.68 -13.81
CA LEU A 30 -3.14 11.64 -15.17
C LEU A 30 -1.77 12.31 -15.24
N GLN A 31 -1.58 13.46 -14.59
CA GLN A 31 -0.29 14.11 -14.46
C GLN A 31 0.73 13.24 -13.73
N LEU A 32 0.33 12.66 -12.60
CA LEU A 32 1.18 11.74 -11.83
C LEU A 32 1.55 10.49 -12.65
N ALA A 33 0.65 9.98 -13.48
CA ALA A 33 0.95 8.87 -14.39
C ALA A 33 2.06 9.22 -15.39
N LYS A 34 2.05 10.44 -15.95
CA LYS A 34 3.12 10.93 -16.83
C LYS A 34 4.45 11.00 -16.07
N TYR A 35 4.45 11.50 -14.84
CA TYR A 35 5.64 11.53 -14.00
C TYR A 35 6.16 10.14 -13.63
N THR A 36 5.27 9.19 -13.34
CA THR A 36 5.65 7.78 -13.10
C THR A 36 6.32 7.17 -14.33
N ALA A 37 5.78 7.39 -15.53
CA ALA A 37 6.36 6.87 -16.77
C ALA A 37 7.80 7.40 -16.97
N LEU A 38 7.99 8.71 -16.83
CA LEU A 38 9.31 9.33 -16.90
C LEU A 38 10.27 8.80 -15.82
N ALA A 39 9.77 8.58 -14.60
CA ALA A 39 10.58 8.08 -13.50
C ALA A 39 11.06 6.64 -13.71
N VAL A 40 10.26 5.78 -14.36
CA VAL A 40 10.63 4.41 -14.73
C VAL A 40 11.64 4.39 -15.87
N ASP A 41 11.52 5.31 -16.83
CA ASP A 41 12.46 5.45 -17.95
C ASP A 41 13.78 6.15 -17.55
N PHE A 42 14.02 6.39 -16.25
CA PHE A 42 15.27 6.95 -15.74
C PHE A 42 16.49 6.13 -16.18
N THR A 43 16.39 4.79 -16.15
CA THR A 43 17.52 3.91 -16.52
C THR A 43 17.90 4.03 -18.01
N LYS A 44 16.96 4.48 -18.85
CA LYS A 44 17.19 4.69 -20.29
C LYS A 44 17.66 6.10 -20.62
N THR A 45 17.14 7.09 -19.90
CA THR A 45 17.28 8.52 -20.27
C THR A 45 18.19 9.31 -19.35
N GLY A 46 18.47 8.81 -18.13
CA GLY A 46 19.15 9.54 -17.07
C GLY A 46 18.38 10.72 -16.49
N LYS A 47 17.13 10.97 -16.95
CA LYS A 47 16.32 12.12 -16.53
C LYS A 47 15.59 11.82 -15.23
N THR A 48 15.85 12.63 -14.20
CA THR A 48 15.12 12.56 -12.93
C THR A 48 13.87 13.42 -12.98
N VAL A 49 12.85 12.99 -12.23
CA VAL A 49 11.59 13.70 -12.06
C VAL A 49 11.34 13.86 -10.57
N ALA A 50 10.96 15.06 -10.16
CA ALA A 50 10.54 15.35 -8.80
C ALA A 50 9.01 15.44 -8.72
N LEU A 51 8.44 15.05 -7.57
CA LEU A 51 7.02 15.24 -7.29
C LEU A 51 6.72 16.74 -7.12
N PRO A 52 5.87 17.34 -7.97
CA PRO A 52 5.51 18.75 -7.84
C PRO A 52 4.85 19.05 -6.49
N THR A 53 5.13 20.21 -5.92
CA THR A 53 4.63 20.62 -4.59
C THR A 53 3.11 20.63 -4.49
N HIS A 54 2.42 21.04 -5.55
CA HIS A 54 0.95 21.07 -5.60
C HIS A 54 0.33 19.67 -5.67
N LEU A 55 1.08 18.65 -6.09
CA LEU A 55 0.64 17.25 -6.14
C LEU A 55 1.02 16.48 -4.87
N LYS A 56 1.74 17.09 -3.93
CA LYS A 56 2.07 16.46 -2.64
C LYS A 56 0.80 16.32 -1.79
N PRO A 57 0.40 15.10 -1.39
CA PRO A 57 -0.77 14.92 -0.57
C PRO A 57 -0.59 15.52 0.83
N LYS A 58 -1.63 16.19 1.32
CA LYS A 58 -1.70 16.73 2.69
C LYS A 58 -2.45 15.81 3.65
N MET A 59 -3.33 14.98 3.11
CA MET A 59 -4.15 14.03 3.84
C MET A 59 -4.01 12.67 3.19
N TYR A 60 -3.88 11.62 4.00
CA TYR A 60 -3.68 10.25 3.54
C TYR A 60 -4.86 9.37 3.91
N PRO A 61 -5.20 8.36 3.12
CA PRO A 61 -6.14 7.36 3.55
C PRO A 61 -5.54 6.47 4.63
N ASP A 62 -6.38 6.06 5.57
CA ASP A 62 -6.10 5.22 6.73
C ASP A 62 -5.33 3.92 6.38
N PHE A 63 -5.58 3.31 5.22
CA PHE A 63 -4.88 2.08 4.81
C PHE A 63 -3.39 2.27 4.56
N MET A 64 -2.91 3.51 4.36
CA MET A 64 -1.49 3.79 4.11
C MET A 64 -0.65 3.90 5.40
N GLY A 65 -1.27 3.94 6.59
CA GLY A 65 -0.55 3.90 7.87
C GLY A 65 0.40 5.08 8.10
N LYS A 66 0.03 6.27 7.62
CA LYS A 66 0.81 7.51 7.76
C LYS A 66 0.35 8.29 8.99
N GLU A 67 0.66 7.77 10.18
CA GLU A 67 0.21 8.31 11.48
C GLU A 67 0.69 9.75 11.75
N GLU A 68 1.82 10.14 11.17
CA GLU A 68 2.35 11.51 11.24
C GLU A 68 1.49 12.54 10.45
N TYR A 69 0.55 12.07 9.62
CA TYR A 69 -0.26 12.89 8.73
C TYR A 69 -1.75 12.81 9.11
N GLN A 70 -2.52 13.80 8.65
CA GLN A 70 -3.99 13.72 8.75
C GLN A 70 -4.49 12.53 7.95
N MET A 71 -5.20 11.63 8.64
CA MET A 71 -5.78 10.43 8.04
C MET A 71 -7.28 10.57 7.87
N HIS A 72 -7.81 10.05 6.76
CA HIS A 72 -9.25 9.89 6.56
C HIS A 72 -9.59 8.42 6.34
N LYS A 73 -10.78 8.02 6.81
CA LYS A 73 -11.30 6.68 6.53
C LYS A 73 -11.70 6.60 5.06
N SER A 74 -11.12 5.67 4.30
CA SER A 74 -11.54 5.46 2.91
C SER A 74 -12.86 4.69 2.84
N THR A 75 -13.81 5.18 2.05
CA THR A 75 -15.10 4.53 1.76
C THR A 75 -15.16 3.92 0.35
N LYS A 76 -14.06 3.98 -0.41
CA LYS A 76 -13.99 3.50 -1.80
C LYS A 76 -13.51 2.05 -1.85
N ILE A 77 -13.82 1.36 -2.95
CA ILE A 77 -13.37 -0.01 -3.25
C ILE A 77 -11.84 -0.16 -3.09
N LEU A 78 -11.07 0.88 -3.43
CA LEU A 78 -9.62 0.89 -3.24
C LEU A 78 -9.24 0.72 -1.77
N GLY A 79 -9.94 1.41 -0.87
CA GLY A 79 -9.74 1.28 0.58
C GLY A 79 -10.12 -0.09 1.09
N GLU A 80 -11.28 -0.62 0.67
CA GLU A 80 -11.71 -1.98 1.04
C GLU A 80 -10.68 -3.02 0.61
N MET A 81 -10.27 -3.01 -0.66
CA MET A 81 -9.33 -3.98 -1.21
C MET A 81 -7.97 -3.94 -0.51
N LEU A 82 -7.44 -2.74 -0.25
CA LEU A 82 -6.13 -2.58 0.41
C LEU A 82 -6.19 -2.91 1.89
N MET A 83 -7.28 -2.57 2.58
CA MET A 83 -7.50 -2.96 3.97
C MET A 83 -7.61 -4.48 4.10
N THR A 84 -8.37 -5.15 3.23
CA THR A 84 -8.47 -6.62 3.23
C THR A 84 -7.10 -7.28 3.06
N LYS A 85 -6.23 -6.72 2.21
CA LYS A 85 -4.85 -7.21 2.05
C LYS A 85 -4.00 -7.03 3.31
N LYS A 86 -4.13 -5.89 4.00
CA LYS A 86 -3.43 -5.64 5.27
C LYS A 86 -3.84 -6.65 6.36
N TRP A 87 -5.08 -7.14 6.30
CA TRP A 87 -5.64 -8.12 7.22
C TRP A 87 -5.57 -9.57 6.75
N GLN A 88 -4.91 -9.87 5.63
CA GLN A 88 -4.50 -11.25 5.39
C GLN A 88 -3.33 -11.53 6.33
N PRO A 89 -3.50 -12.35 7.39
CA PRO A 89 -2.34 -12.86 8.08
C PRO A 89 -1.55 -13.69 7.05
N LEU A 90 -0.30 -14.00 7.34
CA LEU A 90 0.56 -14.92 6.59
C LEU A 90 -0.11 -16.31 6.34
N GLN A 91 -1.19 -16.39 5.57
CA GLN A 91 -1.93 -17.61 5.25
C GLN A 91 -1.28 -18.39 4.09
N SER A 92 -0.13 -17.94 3.58
CA SER A 92 0.63 -18.68 2.57
C SER A 92 1.65 -19.67 3.15
N ARG A 93 1.71 -19.88 4.48
CA ARG A 93 2.46 -20.99 5.07
C ARG A 93 1.59 -21.80 6.04
N ILE A 94 1.07 -22.90 5.51
CA ILE A 94 0.49 -24.08 6.20
C ILE A 94 -0.99 -23.95 6.60
N MET A 95 -1.87 -24.57 5.81
CA MET A 95 -2.81 -25.57 6.32
C MET A 95 -3.34 -26.43 5.16
N LEU A 96 -2.63 -27.53 4.87
CA LEU A 96 -3.32 -28.73 4.42
C LEU A 96 -4.24 -29.18 5.57
N PRO A 97 -5.40 -29.80 5.28
CA PRO A 97 -6.44 -30.02 6.28
C PRO A 97 -5.93 -31.03 7.29
N VAL A 98 -5.67 -30.60 8.53
CA VAL A 98 -5.39 -31.54 9.61
C VAL A 98 -6.60 -31.64 10.51
N THR A 99 -7.18 -32.84 10.48
CA THR A 99 -8.34 -33.29 11.22
C THR A 99 -8.17 -33.10 12.73
N SER A 100 -9.30 -33.03 13.45
CA SER A 100 -9.46 -32.59 14.85
C SER A 100 -8.58 -33.24 15.94
N HIS A 101 -7.66 -34.15 15.61
CA HIS A 101 -6.77 -34.80 16.58
C HIS A 101 -5.52 -33.96 16.97
N MET A 102 -5.17 -32.90 16.24
CA MET A 102 -3.93 -32.13 16.52
C MET A 102 -4.05 -31.05 17.60
N ILE A 103 -5.25 -30.74 18.10
CA ILE A 103 -5.46 -29.73 19.16
C ILE A 103 -4.85 -30.20 20.50
N TRP A 104 -4.77 -31.51 20.74
CA TRP A 104 -4.25 -32.07 21.99
C TRP A 104 -2.72 -31.98 22.13
N ILE A 105 -1.98 -31.93 21.02
CA ILE A 105 -0.51 -31.91 21.06
C ILE A 105 0.01 -30.51 21.41
N TRP A 106 -0.69 -29.44 21.01
CA TRP A 106 -0.30 -28.06 21.34
C TRP A 106 -0.46 -27.72 22.83
N ARG A 107 -1.37 -28.38 23.55
CA ARG A 107 -1.57 -28.16 24.99
C ARG A 107 -0.55 -28.90 25.87
N LEU A 108 0.32 -29.72 25.29
CA LEU A 108 1.33 -30.52 26.00
C LEU A 108 2.75 -29.90 25.98
N MET A 109 2.99 -28.83 25.22
CA MET A 109 4.31 -28.16 25.15
C MET A 109 4.42 -26.86 25.98
N GLU A 110 3.38 -26.48 26.75
CA GLU A 110 3.41 -25.33 27.67
C GLU A 110 3.61 -25.71 29.15
N LEU A 111 4.27 -26.83 29.43
CA LEU A 111 4.72 -27.12 30.79
C LEU A 111 6.12 -26.53 31.01
N PRO A 112 6.27 -25.54 31.92
CA PRO A 112 7.58 -24.99 32.26
C PRO A 112 8.38 -26.08 33.01
N ILE A 113 9.60 -26.31 32.56
CA ILE A 113 10.59 -27.12 33.28
C ILE A 113 10.97 -26.34 34.56
N LEU A 114 10.63 -26.91 35.72
CA LEU A 114 11.31 -26.67 37.00
C LEU A 114 12.41 -27.72 37.15
#